data_AF-A0A357AGT5-F1
#
_entry.id   AF-A0A357AGT5-F1
#
_cell.length_a   1.000
_cell.length_b   1.000
_cell.length_c   1.000
_cell.angle_alpha   90.00
_cell.angle_beta   90.00
_cell.angle_gamma   90.00
#
_symmetry.space_group_name_H-M   'P 1'
#
loop_
_entity.id
_entity.type
_entity.pdbx_description
1 polymer ?
#
loop_
_entity_poly.entity_id
_entity_poly.type
_entity_poly.pdbx_seq_one_letter_code
_entity_poly.pdbx_strand_id
1 'polypeptide(L)'
;MKNLSIGKKLSFTFGIILILYIGALFIALFLGMRTVGNSFSGFYSGPHEVIYTAVDLRRAIQIVEKDLLKMTTQNNQEELTQCQEEMNQAVEDFSSDITFLKNNLTSCVRQVKMLAKGPQKG
;
A
#
# COMPACT_ATOMS: atom_id res chain seq x y z
N MET A 1 -43.43 9.67 33.62
CA MET A 1 -44.18 9.94 32.37
C MET A 1 -45.69 10.05 32.62
N LYS A 2 -46.15 11.03 33.41
CA LYS A 2 -47.56 11.41 33.52
C LYS A 2 -47.62 12.94 33.47
N ASN A 3 -48.51 13.51 32.67
CA ASN A 3 -48.74 14.95 32.45
C ASN A 3 -47.80 15.77 31.52
N LEU A 4 -47.41 15.25 30.35
CA LEU A 4 -46.84 16.07 29.27
C LEU A 4 -47.78 16.08 28.06
N SER A 5 -48.07 17.27 27.52
CA SER A 5 -48.93 17.44 26.34
C SER A 5 -48.36 16.69 25.14
N ILE A 6 -49.23 16.29 24.20
CA ILE A 6 -48.87 15.42 23.07
C ILE A 6 -47.68 15.96 22.26
N GLY A 7 -47.59 17.28 22.11
CA GLY A 7 -46.48 17.96 21.42
C GLY A 7 -45.14 17.85 22.14
N LYS A 8 -45.13 17.88 23.48
CA LYS A 8 -43.88 17.71 24.27
C LYS A 8 -43.33 16.29 24.18
N LYS A 9 -44.21 15.29 24.04
CA LYS A 9 -43.78 13.89 23.82
C LYS A 9 -43.11 13.73 22.46
N LEU A 10 -43.67 14.36 21.43
CA LEU A 10 -43.13 14.35 20.07
C LEU A 10 -41.77 15.05 19.97
N SER A 11 -41.63 16.24 20.58
CA SER A 11 -40.33 16.93 20.67
C SER A 11 -39.28 16.12 21.41
N PHE A 12 -39.67 15.41 22.47
CA PHE A 12 -38.73 14.61 23.26
C PHE A 12 -38.18 13.42 22.46
N THR A 13 -39.05 12.68 21.76
CA THR A 13 -38.60 11.58 20.88
C THR A 13 -37.77 12.10 19.71
N PHE A 14 -38.13 13.26 19.14
CA PHE A 14 -37.36 13.89 18.07
C PHE A 14 -35.96 14.31 18.57
N GLY A 15 -35.86 14.86 19.77
CA GLY A 15 -34.58 15.22 20.38
C GLY A 15 -33.66 14.02 20.60
N ILE A 16 -34.21 12.88 21.02
CA ILE A 16 -33.42 11.64 21.18
C ILE A 16 -32.88 11.16 19.82
N ILE A 17 -33.72 11.18 18.79
CA ILE A 17 -33.30 10.80 17.42
C ILE A 17 -32.20 11.74 16.92
N LEU A 18 -32.33 13.04 17.18
CA LEU A 18 -31.31 14.04 16.81
C LEU A 18 -29.97 13.77 17.49
N ILE A 19 -29.97 13.45 18.79
CA ILE A 19 -28.75 13.13 19.54
C ILE A 19 -28.09 11.85 18.99
N LEU A 20 -28.87 10.81 18.73
CA LEU A 20 -28.40 9.57 18.12
C LEU A 20 -27.80 9.82 16.73
N TYR A 21 -28.42 10.69 15.94
CA TYR A 21 -27.92 11.08 14.62
C TYR A 21 -26.58 11.81 14.70
N ILE A 22 -26.43 12.77 15.62
CA ILE A 22 -25.15 13.45 15.85
C ILE A 22 -24.07 12.48 16.32
N GLY A 23 -24.41 11.54 17.20
CA GLY A 23 -23.50 10.47 17.65
C GLY A 23 -23.05 9.58 16.50
N ALA A 24 -23.97 9.17 15.63
CA ALA A 24 -23.65 8.38 14.44
C ALA A 24 -22.73 9.14 13.47
N LEU A 25 -22.97 10.44 13.25
CA LEU A 25 -22.09 11.28 12.45
C LEU A 25 -20.69 11.36 13.06
N PHE A 26 -20.58 11.52 14.38
CA PHE A 26 -19.29 11.56 15.06
C PHE A 26 -18.51 10.24 14.89
N ILE A 27 -19.18 9.10 15.05
CA ILE A 27 -18.56 7.78 14.87
C ILE A 27 -18.10 7.60 13.40
N ALA A 28 -18.94 7.98 12.43
CA ALA A 28 -18.60 7.87 11.02
C ALA A 28 -17.38 8.74 10.65
N LEU A 29 -17.35 10.00 11.11
CA LEU A 29 -16.27 10.93 10.81
C LEU A 29 -14.96 10.58 11.55
N PHE A 30 -15.03 10.19 12.83
CA PHE A 30 -13.82 9.98 13.63
C PHE A 30 -13.30 8.54 13.55
N LEU A 31 -14.17 7.53 13.65
CA LEU A 31 -13.73 6.12 13.61
C LEU A 31 -13.71 5.58 12.19
N GLY A 32 -14.71 5.93 11.38
CA GLY A 32 -14.83 5.47 9.99
C GLY A 32 -13.66 5.94 9.13
N MET A 33 -13.44 7.25 9.04
CA MET A 33 -12.34 7.79 8.23
C MET A 33 -10.96 7.38 8.75
N ARG A 34 -10.74 7.29 10.07
CA ARG A 34 -9.44 6.85 10.61
C ARG A 34 -9.16 5.39 10.32
N THR A 35 -10.16 4.51 10.45
CA THR A 35 -10.01 3.07 10.17
C THR A 35 -9.76 2.82 8.69
N VAL A 36 -10.55 3.48 7.83
CA VAL A 36 -10.40 3.40 6.38
C VAL A 36 -9.03 3.96 5.97
N GLY A 37 -8.66 5.15 6.47
CA GLY A 37 -7.36 5.77 6.21
C GLY A 37 -6.17 4.93 6.65
N ASN A 38 -6.21 4.34 7.85
CA ASN A 38 -5.15 3.44 8.31
C ASN A 38 -5.06 2.15 7.48
N SER A 39 -6.20 1.60 7.06
CA SER A 39 -6.23 0.39 6.23
C SER A 39 -5.68 0.67 4.83
N PHE A 40 -6.00 1.82 4.24
CA PHE A 40 -5.42 2.28 2.98
C PHE A 40 -3.92 2.56 3.12
N SER A 41 -3.50 3.27 4.17
CA SER A 41 -2.09 3.55 4.42
C SER A 41 -1.28 2.26 4.57
N GLY A 42 -1.75 1.29 5.37
CA GLY A 42 -1.07 0.01 5.56
C GLY A 42 -1.05 -0.89 4.32
N PHE A 43 -2.01 -0.74 3.41
CA PHE A 43 -1.99 -1.46 2.13
C PHE A 43 -0.96 -0.87 1.16
N TYR A 44 -0.87 0.47 1.07
CA TYR A 44 0.04 1.15 0.16
C TYR A 44 1.50 1.15 0.63
N SER A 45 1.75 1.13 1.95
CA SER A 45 3.11 1.08 2.53
C SER A 45 3.65 -0.35 2.77
N GLY A 46 2.95 -1.38 2.32
CA GLY A 46 3.36 -2.78 2.51
C GLY A 46 3.25 -3.60 1.22
N PRO A 47 2.14 -4.32 0.99
CA PRO A 47 1.99 -5.18 -0.18
C PRO A 47 2.14 -4.46 -1.54
N HIS A 48 1.68 -3.21 -1.63
CA HIS A 48 1.73 -2.45 -2.87
C HIS A 48 3.16 -2.05 -3.27
N GLU A 49 3.99 -1.67 -2.29
CA GLU A 49 5.40 -1.32 -2.51
C GLU A 49 6.19 -2.52 -3.03
N VAL A 50 5.96 -3.72 -2.46
CA VAL A 50 6.58 -4.98 -2.93
C VAL A 50 6.20 -5.30 -4.38
N ILE A 51 4.93 -5.11 -4.77
CA ILE A 51 4.48 -5.37 -6.14
C ILE A 51 5.12 -4.36 -7.11
N TYR A 52 5.14 -3.08 -6.72
CA TYR A 52 5.72 -2.03 -7.55
C TYR A 52 7.22 -2.25 -7.76
N THR A 53 7.98 -2.53 -6.70
CA THR A 53 9.41 -2.86 -6.82
C THR A 53 9.65 -4.13 -7.65
N ALA A 54 8.75 -5.12 -7.62
CA ALA A 54 8.88 -6.30 -8.49
C ALA A 54 8.62 -5.98 -9.97
N VAL A 55 7.76 -5.00 -10.26
CA VAL A 55 7.53 -4.50 -11.62
C VAL A 55 8.73 -3.68 -12.10
N ASP A 56 9.29 -2.82 -11.25
CA ASP A 56 10.49 -2.03 -11.55
C ASP A 56 11.70 -2.95 -11.79
N LEU A 57 11.89 -3.98 -10.96
CA LEU A 57 12.90 -5.02 -11.18
C LEU A 57 12.77 -5.66 -12.56
N ARG A 58 11.53 -6.01 -12.97
CA ARG A 58 11.28 -6.58 -14.30
C ARG A 58 11.61 -5.59 -15.41
N ARG A 59 11.24 -4.32 -15.23
CA ARG A 59 11.54 -3.25 -16.19
C ARG A 59 13.04 -3.06 -16.35
N ALA A 60 13.80 -3.07 -15.26
CA ALA A 60 15.26 -2.97 -15.29
C ALA A 60 15.90 -4.09 -16.13
N ILE A 61 15.47 -5.35 -15.94
CA ILE A 61 15.94 -6.48 -16.76
C ILE A 61 15.63 -6.24 -18.26
N GLN A 62 14.43 -5.76 -18.59
CA GLN A 62 14.04 -5.52 -19.98
C GLN A 62 14.86 -4.41 -20.64
N ILE A 63 15.26 -3.39 -19.88
CA ILE A 63 16.16 -2.33 -20.37
C ILE A 63 17.52 -2.94 -20.69
N VAL A 64 18.11 -3.70 -19.77
CA VAL A 64 19.38 -4.41 -19.98
C VAL A 64 19.33 -5.31 -21.22
N GLU A 65 18.26 -6.09 -21.38
CA GLU A 65 18.08 -6.98 -22.55
C GLU A 65 18.01 -6.19 -23.87
N LYS A 66 17.19 -5.13 -23.90
CA LYS A 66 17.04 -4.25 -25.07
C LYS A 66 18.36 -3.58 -25.44
N ASP A 67 19.10 -3.09 -24.45
CA ASP A 67 20.35 -2.38 -24.68
C ASP A 67 21.45 -3.33 -25.13
N LEU A 68 21.50 -4.55 -24.59
CA LEU A 68 22.37 -5.62 -25.10
C LEU A 68 22.05 -5.96 -26.56
N LEU A 69 20.77 -6.07 -26.92
CA LEU A 69 20.36 -6.34 -28.30
C LEU A 69 20.76 -5.19 -29.25
N LYS A 70 20.54 -3.94 -28.84
CA LYS A 70 20.98 -2.77 -29.61
C LYS A 70 22.50 -2.75 -29.76
N MET A 71 23.25 -3.03 -28.70
CA MET A 71 24.72 -3.09 -28.77
C MET A 71 25.24 -4.14 -29.77
N THR A 72 24.54 -5.27 -29.90
CA THR A 72 24.92 -6.33 -30.84
C THR A 72 24.46 -6.09 -32.28
N THR A 73 23.46 -5.23 -32.49
CA THR A 73 22.81 -5.06 -33.80
C THR A 73 23.12 -3.71 -34.46
N GLN A 74 23.54 -2.71 -33.69
CA GLN A 74 23.60 -1.31 -34.09
C GLN A 74 25.06 -0.84 -34.20
N ASN A 75 25.40 -0.20 -35.31
CA ASN A 75 26.77 0.26 -35.62
C ASN A 75 27.00 1.75 -35.33
N ASN A 76 26.05 2.42 -34.68
CA ASN A 76 26.13 3.85 -34.36
C ASN A 76 26.76 4.07 -32.98
N GLN A 77 27.95 4.67 -32.96
CA GLN A 77 28.80 4.77 -31.77
C GLN A 77 28.23 5.68 -30.66
N GLU A 78 27.42 6.68 -31.00
CA GLU A 78 26.73 7.53 -30.01
C GLU A 78 25.61 6.77 -29.30
N GLU A 79 24.80 6.00 -30.04
CA GLU A 79 23.72 5.18 -29.48
C GLU A 79 24.25 4.01 -28.62
N LEU A 80 25.43 3.49 -28.96
CA LEU A 80 26.11 2.45 -28.16
C LEU A 80 26.55 2.98 -26.79
N THR A 81 27.05 4.22 -26.74
CA THR A 81 27.50 4.84 -25.49
C THR A 81 26.31 5.14 -24.57
N GLN A 82 25.21 5.64 -25.13
CA GLN A 82 23.96 5.86 -24.38
C GLN A 82 23.36 4.54 -23.86
N CYS A 83 23.34 3.47 -24.68
CA CYS A 83 22.91 2.14 -24.22
C CYS A 83 23.76 1.64 -23.05
N GLN A 84 25.05 1.95 -23.01
CA GLN A 84 25.93 1.49 -21.93
C GLN A 84 25.65 2.20 -20.62
N GLU A 85 25.35 3.49 -20.66
CA GLU A 85 24.92 4.26 -19.49
C GLU A 85 23.54 3.81 -18.99
N GLU A 86 22.56 3.66 -19.89
CA GLU A 86 21.21 3.17 -19.56
C GLU A 86 21.26 1.77 -18.93
N MET A 87 22.06 0.86 -19.49
CA MET A 87 22.25 -0.49 -18.97
C MET A 87 22.92 -0.49 -17.58
N ASN A 88 23.95 0.34 -17.35
CA ASN A 88 24.61 0.41 -16.05
C ASN A 88 23.66 0.91 -14.96
N GLN A 89 22.87 1.96 -15.25
CA GLN A 89 21.84 2.45 -14.33
C GLN A 89 20.78 1.38 -14.04
N ALA A 90 20.30 0.67 -15.07
CA ALA A 90 19.34 -0.40 -14.91
C ALA A 90 19.88 -1.57 -14.05
N VAL A 91 21.18 -1.87 -14.12
CA VAL A 91 21.81 -2.88 -13.25
C VAL A 91 21.88 -2.42 -11.79
N GLU A 92 22.15 -1.13 -11.54
CA GLU A 92 22.12 -0.56 -10.20
C GLU A 92 20.70 -0.59 -9.60
N ASP A 93 19.70 -0.17 -10.38
CA ASP A 93 18.28 -0.22 -10.01
C ASP A 93 17.86 -1.66 -9.70
N PHE A 94 18.24 -2.62 -10.56
CA PHE A 94 17.97 -4.04 -10.35
C PHE A 94 18.56 -4.56 -9.02
N SER A 95 19.79 -4.17 -8.70
CA SER A 95 20.49 -4.56 -7.46
C SER A 95 19.83 -3.97 -6.21
N SER A 96 19.36 -2.73 -6.30
CA SER A 96 18.60 -2.06 -5.25
C SER A 96 17.24 -2.75 -5.03
N ASP A 97 16.49 -2.95 -6.11
CA ASP A 97 15.14 -3.54 -6.08
C ASP A 97 15.15 -4.98 -5.56
N ILE A 98 16.10 -5.80 -5.99
CA ILE A 98 16.20 -7.19 -5.50
C ILE A 98 16.56 -7.24 -4.01
N THR A 99 17.36 -6.29 -3.53
CA THR A 99 17.71 -6.17 -2.11
C THR A 99 16.50 -5.76 -1.28
N PHE A 100 15.74 -4.77 -1.74
CA PHE A 100 14.49 -4.36 -1.12
C PHE A 100 13.49 -5.52 -1.06
N LEU A 101 13.26 -6.21 -2.18
CA LEU A 101 12.35 -7.35 -2.25
C LEU A 101 12.79 -8.48 -1.33
N LYS A 102 14.08 -8.82 -1.30
CA LYS A 102 14.61 -9.86 -0.41
C LYS A 102 14.33 -9.54 1.06
N ASN A 103 14.54 -8.30 1.48
CA ASN A 103 14.32 -7.89 2.86
C ASN A 103 12.83 -7.86 3.24
N ASN A 104 11.97 -7.37 2.35
CA ASN A 104 10.53 -7.20 2.60
C ASN A 104 9.72 -8.48 2.40
N LEU A 105 10.12 -9.38 1.49
CA LEU A 105 9.49 -10.70 1.35
C LEU A 105 9.85 -11.62 2.51
N THR A 106 11.11 -11.58 2.97
CA THR A 106 11.56 -12.40 4.11
C THR A 106 10.88 -11.98 5.42
N SER A 107 10.63 -10.68 5.61
CA SER A 107 9.89 -10.18 6.77
C SER A 107 8.40 -10.54 6.72
N CYS A 108 7.76 -10.48 5.55
CA CYS A 108 6.37 -10.90 5.35
C CYS A 108 6.17 -12.40 5.64
N VAL A 109 7.00 -13.27 5.05
CA VAL A 109 6.96 -14.73 5.32
C VAL A 109 7.19 -15.03 6.81
N ARG A 110 8.09 -14.29 7.47
CA ARG A 110 8.36 -14.45 8.90
C ARG A 110 7.16 -14.02 9.77
N GLN A 111 6.49 -12.91 9.43
CA GLN A 111 5.30 -12.47 10.16
C GLN A 111 4.12 -13.43 10.00
N VAL A 112 3.87 -13.94 8.79
CA VAL A 112 2.83 -14.97 8.56
C VAL A 112 3.15 -16.24 9.33
N LYS A 113 4.42 -16.65 9.39
CA LYS A 113 4.84 -17.85 10.14
C LYS A 113 4.74 -17.66 11.67
N MET A 114 4.92 -16.44 12.17
CA MET A 114 4.74 -16.08 13.58
C MET A 114 3.25 -15.99 13.96
N LEU A 115 2.38 -15.57 13.05
CA LEU A 115 0.92 -15.58 13.25
C LEU A 115 0.33 -17.00 13.15
N ALA A 116 0.93 -17.86 12.32
CA ALA A 116 0.53 -19.27 12.18
C ALA A 116 1.03 -20.17 13.33
N LYS A 117 2.14 -19.81 13.98
CA LYS A 117 2.54 -20.41 15.26
C LYS A 117 1.80 -19.67 16.38
N GLY A 118 0.62 -20.16 16.75
CA GLY A 118 -0.09 -19.72 17.95
C GLY A 118 0.84 -19.69 19.18
N PRO A 119 0.51 -18.86 20.20
CA PRO A 119 1.43 -18.54 21.29
C PRO A 119 1.96 -19.82 21.94
N GLN A 120 3.27 -20.04 21.82
CA GLN A 120 3.99 -21.01 22.63
C GLN A 120 3.84 -20.55 24.09
N LYS A 121 2.89 -21.17 24.80
CA LYS A 121 2.79 -21.10 26.24
C LYS A 121 4.04 -21.76 26.82
N GLY A 122 4.97 -20.93 27.30
CA GLY A 122 5.90 -21.30 28.36
C GLY A 122 5.25 -21.05 29.71
#